data_AF-A0A7X1GFJ7-F1
#
_entry.id   AF-A0A7X1GFJ7-F1
#
_cell.length_a   1.000
_cell.length_b   1.000
_cell.length_c   1.000
_cell.angle_alpha   90.00
_cell.angle_beta   90.00
_cell.angle_gamma   90.00
#
_symmetry.space_group_name_H-M   'P 1'
#
loop_
_entity.id
_entity.type
_entity.pdbx_description
1 polymer ?
#
loop_
_entity_poly.entity_id
_entity_poly.type
_entity_poly.pdbx_seq_one_letter_code
_entity_poly.pdbx_strand_id
1 'polypeptide(L)' 'MRLYDYTAYPKDHAQHAVYGEVMADTDSAAKAKIKALCPHCERIELSILSTSEPFGRHSVRRVPGSRSAHKITGD' A
#
# COMPACT_ATOMS: atom_id res chain seq x y z
N MET A 1 -16.22 -5.16 -3.36
CA MET A 1 -15.96 -3.95 -2.55
C MET A 1 -14.88 -4.19 -1.52
N ARG A 2 -13.96 -3.23 -1.36
CA ARG A 2 -12.84 -3.21 -0.40
C ARG A 2 -12.77 -1.84 0.27
N LEU A 3 -12.29 -1.82 1.51
CA LEU A 3 -12.00 -0.59 2.24
C LEU A 3 -10.55 -0.16 1.95
N TYR A 4 -10.40 1.08 1.50
CA TYR A 4 -9.11 1.71 1.25
C TYR A 4 -8.92 2.85 2.24
N ASP A 5 -7.81 2.84 2.97
CA ASP A 5 -7.25 4.05 3.55
C ASP A 5 -6.59 4.87 2.46
N TYR A 6 -6.70 6.19 2.54
CA TYR A 6 -6.02 7.09 1.63
C TYR A 6 -5.33 8.25 2.32
N THR A 7 -4.25 8.71 1.68
CA THR A 7 -3.63 10.00 1.95
C THR A 7 -3.58 10.79 0.65
N ALA A 8 -4.21 11.96 0.65
CA ALA A 8 -4.26 12.85 -0.50
C ALA A 8 -3.44 14.10 -0.21
N TYR A 9 -2.46 14.37 -1.06
CA TYR A 9 -1.55 15.50 -0.93
C TYR A 9 -2.00 16.63 -1.87
N PRO A 10 -2.44 17.76 -1.32
CA PRO A 10 -2.76 18.95 -2.11
C PRO A 10 -1.52 19.43 -2.86
N LYS A 11 -1.74 20.02 -4.04
CA LYS A 11 -0.67 20.64 -4.83
C LYS A 11 -0.03 21.84 -4.10
N ASP A 12 -0.81 22.51 -3.26
CA ASP A 12 -0.36 23.62 -2.45
C ASP A 12 0.32 23.10 -1.18
N HIS A 13 1.62 23.39 -1.04
CA HIS A 13 2.43 22.91 0.09
C HIS A 13 2.08 23.57 1.43
N ALA A 14 1.26 24.64 1.45
CA ALA A 14 0.75 25.21 2.70
C ALA A 14 -0.49 24.46 3.20
N GLN A 15 -1.12 23.63 2.35
CA GLN A 15 -2.24 22.80 2.73
C GLN A 15 -1.76 21.45 3.27
N HIS A 16 -2.43 20.99 4.33
CA HIS A 16 -2.08 19.73 4.98
C HIS A 16 -2.59 18.55 4.17
N ALA A 17 -1.91 17.40 4.31
CA ALA A 17 -2.38 16.15 3.72
C ALA A 17 -3.75 15.77 4.31
N VAL A 18 -4.63 15.25 3.44
CA VAL A 18 -5.97 14.81 3.80
C VAL A 18 -5.98 13.30 3.96
N TYR A 19 -6.47 12.82 5.09
CA TYR A 19 -6.56 11.41 5.43
C TYR A 19 -8.02 10.98 5.50
N GLY A 20 -8.31 9.74 5.11
CA GLY A 20 -9.64 9.18 5.25
C GLY A 20 -9.76 7.80 4.65
N GLU A 21 -10.98 7.28 4.65
CA GLU A 21 -11.30 5.94 4.17
C GLU A 21 -12.31 6.01 3.03
N VAL A 22 -12.20 5.11 2.06
CA VAL A 22 -13.16 4.99 0.95
C VAL A 22 -13.46 3.54 0.60
N MET A 23 -14.75 3.25 0.43
CA MET A 23 -15.22 1.96 -0.09
C MET A 23 -15.26 1.98 -1.61
N ALA A 24 -14.54 1.07 -2.25
CA ALA A 24 -14.52 0.93 -3.71
C ALA A 24 -14.27 -0.52 -4.15
N ASP A 25 -14.64 -0.85 -5.38
CA ASP A 25 -14.38 -2.17 -5.96
C ASP A 25 -12.97 -2.29 -6.54
N THR A 26 -12.38 -1.17 -6.96
CA THR A 26 -11.05 -1.09 -7.55
C THR A 26 -10.28 0.13 -7.05
N ASP A 27 -8.95 0.08 -7.17
CA ASP A 27 -8.05 1.20 -6.85
C ASP A 27 -8.39 2.46 -7.69
N SER A 28 -8.67 2.28 -8.98
CA SER A 28 -9.08 3.38 -9.87
C SER A 28 -10.40 4.01 -9.44
N ALA A 29 -11.37 3.21 -8.99
CA ALA A 29 -12.64 3.72 -8.47
C ALA A 29 -12.46 4.46 -7.14
N ALA A 30 -11.59 3.98 -6.25
CA ALA A 30 -11.21 4.69 -5.02
C ALA A 30 -10.56 6.05 -5.34
N LYS A 31 -9.56 6.07 -6.23
CA LYS A 31 -8.89 7.32 -6.68
C LYS A 31 -9.87 8.30 -7.30
N ALA A 32 -10.80 7.84 -8.14
CA ALA A 32 -11.80 8.71 -8.74
C ALA A 32 -12.70 9.39 -7.70
N LYS A 33 -13.16 8.63 -6.70
CA LYS A 33 -13.95 9.16 -5.57
C LYS A 33 -13.15 10.18 -4.76
N ILE A 34 -11.89 9.88 -4.43
CA ILE A 34 -11.04 10.80 -3.66
C ILE A 34 -10.73 12.06 -4.46
N LYS A 35 -10.50 11.95 -5.77
CA LYS A 35 -10.25 13.10 -6.65
C LYS A 35 -11.47 14.02 -6.78
N ALA A 36 -12.69 13.49 -6.65
CA ALA A 36 -13.90 14.30 -6.56
C ALA A 36 -13.99 15.08 -5.24
N LEU A 37 -13.46 14.53 -4.14
CA LEU A 37 -13.41 15.19 -2.82
C LEU A 37 -12.25 16.20 -2.72
N CYS A 38 -11.11 15.89 -3.34
CA CYS A 38 -9.94 16.76 -3.40
C CYS A 38 -9.49 17.00 -4.86
N PRO A 39 -10.13 17.94 -5.58
CA PRO A 39 -9.80 18.21 -6.98
C PRO A 39 -8.41 18.85 -7.16
N HIS A 40 -7.86 19.46 -6.10
CA HIS A 40 -6.54 20.10 -6.09
C HIS A 40 -5.42 19.18 -5.58
N CYS A 41 -5.71 17.91 -5.29
CA CYS A 41 -4.69 16.95 -4.88
C CYS A 41 -3.87 16.47 -6.07
N GLU A 42 -2.55 16.60 -5.98
CA GLU A 42 -1.60 16.17 -7.00
C GLU A 42 -1.30 14.67 -6.88
N ARG A 43 -1.18 14.20 -5.64
CA ARG A 43 -0.83 12.81 -5.33
C ARG A 43 -1.86 12.20 -4.39
N ILE A 44 -2.27 10.97 -4.69
CA ILE A 44 -3.17 10.18 -3.85
C ILE A 44 -2.49 8.82 -3.64
N GLU A 45 -2.21 8.50 -2.38
CA GLU A 45 -1.71 7.19 -1.96
C GLU A 45 -2.86 6.39 -1.35
N LEU A 46 -2.93 5.11 -1.71
CA LEU A 46 -3.95 4.17 -1.25
C LEU A 46 -3.30 3.01 -0.52
N SER A 47 -3.88 2.63 0.60
CA SER A 47 -3.55 1.42 1.36
C SER A 47 -4.81 0.60 1.56
N ILE A 48 -4.74 -0.71 1.37
CA ILE A 48 -5.92 -1.58 1.54
C ILE A 48 -5.98 -1.99 3.01
N LEU A 49 -7.02 -1.57 3.73
CA LEU A 49 -7.21 -1.89 5.14
C LEU A 49 -7.69 -3.31 5.38
N SER A 50 -8.44 -3.87 4.43
CA SER A 50 -8.90 -5.25 4.49
C SER A 50 -9.26 -5.75 3.10
N THR A 51 -8.43 -6.66 2.60
CA THR A 51 -8.93 -7.73 1.75
C THR A 51 -9.41 -8.81 2.70
N SER A 52 -10.65 -9.28 2.57
CA SER A 52 -10.93 -10.66 2.96
C SER A 52 -9.87 -11.52 2.26
N GLU A 53 -8.87 -12.01 3.00
CA GLU A 53 -7.77 -12.78 2.44
C GLU A 53 -8.35 -14.06 1.81
N PRO A 54 -8.16 -14.36 0.52
CA PRO A 54 -7.88 -15.72 0.17
C PRO A 54 -6.44 -15.96 0.62
N PHE A 55 -6.26 -16.69 1.71
CA PHE A 55 -4.97 -17.26 2.11
C PHE A 55 -4.23 -17.75 0.86
N GLY A 56 -3.13 -17.10 0.50
CA GLY A 56 -2.37 -17.53 -0.67
C GLY A 56 -1.63 -16.41 -1.39
N ARG A 57 -0.65 -15.80 -0.73
CA ARG A 57 0.57 -15.34 -1.41
C ARG A 57 1.72 -15.30 -0.44
N HIS A 58 2.37 -16.46 -0.31
CA HIS A 58 3.77 -16.56 0.07
C HIS A 58 4.60 -15.59 -0.79
N SER A 59 4.87 -14.41 -0.27
CA SER A 59 6.02 -13.61 -0.69
C SER A 59 7.24 -14.20 0.01
N VAL A 60 7.73 -15.34 -0.50
CA VAL A 60 9.09 -15.78 -0.20
C VAL A 60 10.01 -14.71 -0.77
N ARG A 61 10.43 -13.79 0.09
CA ARG A 61 11.53 -12.88 -0.15
C ARG A 61 12.76 -13.77 -0.37
N ARG A 62 13.10 -14.08 -1.63
CA ARG A 62 14.41 -14.67 -1.94
C ARG A 62 15.45 -13.62 -1.57
N VAL A 63 16.09 -13.83 -0.44
CA VAL A 63 17.31 -13.10 -0.07
C VAL A 63 18.43 -13.69 -0.93
N PRO A 64 19.03 -12.95 -1.88
CA PRO A 64 20.23 -13.41 -2.54
C PRO A 64 21.41 -13.13 -1.61
N GLY A 65 22.10 -14.17 -1.20
CA GLY A 65 23.35 -14.03 -0.45
C GLY A 65 23.24 -14.47 1.00
N SER A 66 23.50 -15.75 1.21
CA SER A 66 24.24 -16.16 2.40
C SER A 66 25.27 -17.17 1.92
N ARG A 67 26.52 -16.71 1.96
CA ARG A 67 27.71 -17.48 1.60
C ARG A 67 27.70 -18.78 2.41
N SER A 68 27.93 -19.90 1.73
CA SER A 68 28.26 -21.15 2.39
C SER A 68 29.57 -20.95 3.13
N ALA A 69 29.49 -20.78 4.45
CA ALA A 69 30.64 -20.72 5.33
C ALA A 69 30.93 -22.14 5.84
N HIS A 70 32.19 -22.52 5.63
CA HIS A 70 32.94 -23.71 6.03
C HIS A 70 32.59 -24.37 7.39
N LYS A 71 32.92 -25.70 7.44
CA LYS A 71 33.43 -26.58 8.55
C LYS A 71 33.26 -26.04 9.99
N ILE A 72 32.90 -26.82 11.02
CA ILE A 72 33.62 -27.92 11.74
C ILE A 72 32.61 -28.52 12.76
N THR A 73 32.53 -29.83 13.04
CA THR A 73 33.12 -30.64 14.16
C THR A 73 32.27 -31.94 14.18
N GLY A 74 32.73 -33.20 14.28
CA GLY A 74 33.68 -33.81 15.21
C GLY A 74 32.92 -34.59 16.29
N ASP A 75 32.63 -35.87 16.03
CA ASP A 75 32.69 -37.02 16.97
C ASP A 75 32.60 -38.32 16.14
#